data_AF-A0A7S4E1J9-F1
#
_entry.id   AF-A0A7S4E1J9-F1
#
_cell.length_a   1.000
_cell.length_b   1.000
_cell.length_c   1.000
_cell.angle_alpha   90.00
_cell.angle_beta   90.00
_cell.angle_gamma   90.00
#
_symmetry.space_group_name_H-M   'P 1'
#
loop_
_entity.id
_entity.type
_entity.pdbx_description
1 polymer ?
#
loop_
_entity_poly.entity_id
_entity_poly.type
_entity_poly.pdbx_seq_one_letter_code
_entity_poly.pdbx_strand_id
1 'polypeptide(L)'
;NKVAEDGQRGAFFNKDLEKTDLKTLVEQERLGTANDYNANWAKHVMRQGSKFQDLDTDEQFDMADVSMQAYESAANKKRKGKDRDEMLRKQAIATHNRMEKILKNCWRCLDSPKMLKHLVISMGVRC
;
A
#
# COMPACT_ATOMS: atom_id res chain seq x y z
N ASN A 1 -14.48 17.06 12.09
CA ASN A 1 -15.53 17.57 11.19
C ASN A 1 -15.29 19.04 10.89
N LYS A 2 -14.71 19.36 9.73
CA LYS A 2 -14.64 20.75 9.24
C LYS A 2 -15.83 20.96 8.31
N VAL A 3 -16.91 21.46 8.88
CA VAL A 3 -18.10 21.88 8.14
C VAL A 3 -17.75 23.23 7.48
N ALA A 4 -18.01 23.39 6.19
CA ALA A 4 -17.87 24.69 5.52
C ALA A 4 -18.98 25.64 6.00
N GLU A 5 -18.79 26.95 5.82
CA GLU A 5 -19.63 28.01 6.40
C GLU A 5 -21.14 27.88 6.07
N ASP A 6 -21.52 27.12 5.04
CA ASP A 6 -22.90 26.88 4.60
C ASP A 6 -23.52 25.55 5.09
N GLY A 7 -22.91 24.88 6.07
CA GLY A 7 -23.38 23.56 6.55
C GLY A 7 -23.04 22.40 5.62
N GLN A 8 -22.43 22.67 4.46
CA GLN A 8 -21.95 21.67 3.52
C GLN A 8 -20.53 21.20 3.90
N ARG A 9 -20.22 19.93 3.62
CA ARG A 9 -18.86 19.40 3.84
C ARG A 9 -17.94 19.92 2.73
N GLY A 10 -17.02 20.83 3.08
CA GLY A 10 -16.11 21.46 2.12
C GLY A 10 -14.97 20.57 1.60
N ALA A 11 -14.64 19.48 2.30
CA ALA A 11 -13.60 18.52 1.89
C ALA A 11 -13.76 17.19 2.62
N PHE A 12 -13.33 16.09 1.98
CA PHE A 12 -13.26 14.77 2.62
C PHE A 12 -11.92 14.59 3.34
N PHE A 13 -10.82 15.02 2.73
CA PHE A 13 -9.47 14.90 3.27
C PHE A 13 -8.82 16.25 3.56
N ASN A 14 -7.93 16.29 4.56
CA ASN A 14 -7.16 17.50 4.87
C ASN A 14 -6.26 17.93 3.70
N LYS A 15 -5.86 16.99 2.85
CA LYS A 15 -5.06 17.22 1.65
C LYS A 15 -5.89 17.86 0.52
N ASP A 16 -7.22 17.66 0.50
CA ASP A 16 -8.10 18.31 -0.48
C ASP A 16 -8.21 19.82 -0.23
N LEU A 17 -7.90 20.25 1.00
CA LEU A 17 -7.78 21.67 1.36
C LEU A 17 -6.44 22.28 0.93
N GLU A 18 -5.43 21.45 0.61
CA GLU A 18 -4.18 21.86 -0.01
C GLU A 18 -4.36 21.78 -1.54
N LYS A 19 -4.00 22.83 -2.29
CA LYS A 19 -4.06 22.77 -3.77
C LYS A 19 -2.99 21.80 -4.30
N THR A 20 -3.32 20.51 -4.38
CA THR A 20 -2.49 19.52 -5.04
C THR A 20 -2.72 19.56 -6.55
N ASP A 21 -1.64 19.62 -7.32
CA ASP A 21 -1.72 19.60 -8.79
C ASP A 21 -2.25 18.24 -9.28
N LEU A 22 -3.19 18.27 -10.24
CA LEU A 22 -3.81 17.08 -10.83
C LEU A 22 -2.78 16.10 -11.39
N LYS A 23 -1.70 16.63 -11.99
CA LYS A 23 -0.62 15.80 -12.54
C LYS A 23 0.04 14.95 -11.46
N THR A 24 0.30 15.53 -10.29
CA THR A 24 0.92 14.81 -9.17
C THR A 24 0.02 13.72 -8.62
N LEU A 25 -1.30 13.92 -8.68
CA LEU A 25 -2.30 12.96 -8.25
C LEU A 25 -2.35 11.77 -9.22
N VAL A 26 -2.34 12.04 -10.53
CA VAL A 26 -2.29 11.01 -11.58
C VAL A 26 -1.00 10.18 -11.48
N GLU A 27 0.14 10.82 -11.22
CA GLU A 27 1.41 10.10 -11.01
C GLU A 27 1.35 9.21 -9.76
N GLN A 28 0.74 9.68 -8.67
CA GLN A 28 0.56 8.90 -7.45
C GLN A 28 -0.33 7.69 -7.67
N GLU A 29 -1.43 7.82 -8.39
CA GLU A 29 -2.33 6.70 -8.70
C GLU A 29 -1.72 5.69 -9.67
N ARG A 30 -0.92 6.15 -10.64
CA ARG A 30 -0.19 5.26 -11.56
C ARG A 30 0.87 4.42 -10.84
N LEU A 31 1.50 4.97 -9.82
CA LEU A 31 2.53 4.29 -9.02
C LEU A 31 1.93 3.53 -7.83
N GLY A 32 0.75 3.95 -7.36
CA GLY A 32 -0.02 3.30 -6.32
C GLY A 32 -0.57 1.95 -6.80
N THR A 33 -0.69 1.00 -5.89
CA THR A 33 -1.30 -0.31 -6.18
C THR A 33 -2.56 -0.46 -5.34
N ALA A 34 -3.60 -1.12 -5.85
CA ALA A 34 -4.83 -1.38 -5.10
C ALA A 34 -4.58 -2.08 -3.74
N ASN A 35 -3.50 -2.86 -3.65
CA ASN A 35 -3.04 -3.48 -2.40
C ASN A 35 -2.69 -2.49 -1.29
N ASP A 36 -2.28 -1.26 -1.61
CA ASP A 36 -1.94 -0.26 -0.59
C ASP A 36 -3.17 0.14 0.23
N TYR A 37 -4.35 0.25 -0.40
CA TYR A 37 -5.59 0.58 0.32
C TYR A 37 -5.98 -0.53 1.30
N ASN A 38 -6.03 -1.79 0.85
CA ASN A 38 -6.36 -2.91 1.73
C ASN A 38 -5.33 -3.12 2.84
N ALA A 39 -4.04 -3.02 2.51
CA ALA A 39 -2.97 -3.22 3.49
C ALA A 39 -2.96 -2.13 4.56
N ASN A 40 -3.20 -0.88 4.17
CA ASN A 40 -3.26 0.20 5.13
C ASN A 40 -4.55 0.05 5.98
N TRP A 41 -5.71 -0.29 5.39
CA TRP A 41 -6.96 -0.48 6.14
C TRP A 41 -6.81 -1.59 7.17
N ALA A 42 -6.26 -2.75 6.77
CA ALA A 42 -5.96 -3.84 7.68
C ALA A 42 -5.05 -3.40 8.83
N LYS A 43 -4.01 -2.60 8.57
CA LYS A 43 -3.16 -2.03 9.64
C LYS A 43 -3.94 -1.10 10.58
N HIS A 44 -4.91 -0.35 10.06
CA HIS A 44 -5.74 0.54 10.86
C HIS A 44 -6.65 -0.25 11.80
N VAL A 45 -7.39 -1.23 11.26
CA VAL A 45 -8.26 -2.13 12.04
C VAL A 45 -7.45 -2.84 13.11
N MET A 46 -6.30 -3.42 12.76
CA MET A 46 -5.44 -4.09 13.73
C MET A 46 -4.91 -3.16 14.83
N ARG A 47 -4.68 -1.88 14.53
CA ARG A 47 -4.21 -0.90 15.52
C ARG A 47 -5.35 -0.39 16.42
N GLN A 48 -6.57 -0.30 15.90
CA GLN A 48 -7.76 0.08 16.64
C GLN A 48 -8.51 -1.14 17.20
N GLY A 49 -7.90 -2.33 17.18
CA GLY A 49 -8.59 -3.62 17.32
C GLY A 49 -9.46 -3.77 18.56
N SER A 50 -9.11 -3.17 19.71
CA SER A 50 -9.97 -3.17 20.90
C SER A 50 -11.25 -2.36 20.72
N LYS A 51 -11.20 -1.27 19.94
CA LYS A 51 -12.37 -0.45 19.65
C LYS A 51 -13.29 -1.05 18.60
N PHE A 52 -12.79 -1.90 17.71
CA PHE A 52 -13.62 -2.55 16.69
C PHE A 52 -14.26 -3.85 17.18
N GLN A 53 -13.66 -4.53 18.17
CA GLN A 53 -14.20 -5.79 18.71
C GLN A 53 -15.42 -5.59 19.61
N ASP A 54 -15.51 -4.46 20.31
CA ASP A 54 -16.55 -4.20 21.31
C ASP A 54 -17.79 -3.46 20.76
N LEU A 55 -17.81 -3.14 19.46
CA LEU A 55 -18.88 -2.35 18.83
C LEU A 55 -19.86 -3.21 18.04
N ASP A 56 -21.11 -2.78 18.03
CA ASP A 56 -22.15 -3.43 17.24
C ASP A 56 -21.99 -3.14 15.75
N THR A 57 -22.61 -3.94 14.88
CA THR A 57 -22.41 -3.84 13.42
C THR A 57 -22.65 -2.44 12.86
N ASP A 58 -23.68 -1.74 13.34
CA ASP A 58 -24.02 -0.39 12.89
C ASP A 58 -22.96 0.64 13.34
N GLU A 59 -22.46 0.51 14.56
CA GLU A 59 -21.42 1.38 15.11
C GLU A 59 -20.07 1.16 14.39
N GLN A 60 -19.81 -0.06 13.91
CA GLN A 60 -18.64 -0.35 13.07
C GLN A 60 -18.71 0.38 11.72
N PHE A 61 -19.90 0.47 11.09
CA PHE A 61 -20.10 1.22 9.85
C PHE A 61 -19.93 2.72 10.05
N ASP A 62 -20.50 3.28 11.12
CA ASP A 62 -20.35 4.70 11.45
C ASP A 62 -18.89 5.06 11.77
N MET A 63 -18.18 4.18 12.47
CA MET A 63 -16.75 4.39 12.72
C MET A 63 -15.90 4.21 11.48
N ALA A 64 -16.29 3.35 10.52
CA ALA A 64 -15.59 3.24 9.23
C ALA A 64 -15.55 4.59 8.50
N ASP A 65 -16.66 5.33 8.53
CA ASP A 65 -16.80 6.64 7.89
C ASP A 65 -15.91 7.72 8.55
N VAL A 66 -15.79 7.70 9.88
CA VAL A 66 -14.92 8.64 10.64
C VAL A 66 -13.45 8.21 10.59
N SER A 67 -13.18 6.92 10.60
CA SER A 67 -11.84 6.35 10.65
C SER A 67 -11.12 6.39 9.30
N MET A 68 -11.85 6.35 8.18
CA MET A 68 -11.31 6.54 6.83
C MET A 68 -10.51 7.84 6.71
N GLN A 69 -10.95 8.91 7.39
CA GLN A 69 -10.23 10.19 7.45
C GLN A 69 -8.89 10.08 8.21
N ALA A 70 -8.88 9.46 9.39
CA ALA A 70 -7.67 9.28 10.21
C ALA A 70 -6.67 8.33 9.54
N TYR A 71 -7.20 7.35 8.84
CA TYR A 71 -6.53 6.30 8.11
C TYR A 71 -5.67 6.84 6.94
N GLU A 72 -6.26 7.56 5.99
CA GLU A 72 -5.50 8.09 4.84
C GLU A 72 -4.61 9.26 5.23
N SER A 73 -5.05 10.09 6.18
CA SER A 73 -4.26 11.22 6.69
C SER A 73 -2.97 10.74 7.39
N ALA A 74 -3.03 9.68 8.19
CA ALA A 74 -1.86 9.12 8.87
C ALA A 74 -0.92 8.37 7.93
N ALA A 75 -1.47 7.66 6.93
CA ALA A 75 -0.69 7.02 5.88
C ALA A 75 0.06 8.07 5.03
N ASN A 76 -0.61 9.17 4.66
CA ASN A 76 0.00 10.27 3.91
C ASN A 76 0.97 11.12 4.74
N LYS A 77 0.77 11.25 6.06
CA LYS A 77 1.69 11.96 6.97
C LYS A 77 3.02 11.22 7.13
N LYS A 78 3.01 9.87 7.15
CA LYS A 78 4.23 9.03 7.12
C LYS A 78 4.96 9.04 5.78
N ARG A 79 4.35 9.62 4.72
CA ARG A 79 4.89 9.68 3.36
C ARG A 79 5.66 10.98 3.05
N LYS A 80 5.94 11.85 4.03
CA LYS A 80 6.73 13.09 3.81
C LYS A 80 8.18 12.91 4.26
N GLY A 81 9.13 13.25 3.38
CA GLY A 81 10.56 13.36 3.70
C GLY A 81 11.31 12.03 3.90
N LYS A 82 12.27 12.05 4.83
CA LYS A 82 13.26 10.98 5.09
C LYS A 82 12.65 9.62 5.46
N ASP A 83 11.53 9.63 6.18
CA ASP A 83 10.84 8.40 6.61
C ASP A 83 10.27 7.59 5.43
N ARG A 84 9.84 8.27 4.36
CA ARG A 84 9.32 7.59 3.16
C ARG A 84 10.44 6.88 2.42
N ASP A 85 11.57 7.54 2.24
CA ASP A 85 12.72 6.96 1.55
C ASP A 85 13.26 5.73 2.30
N GLU A 86 13.37 5.81 3.63
CA GLU A 86 13.77 4.68 4.45
C GLU A 86 12.77 3.51 4.36
N MET A 87 11.46 3.80 4.38
CA MET A 87 10.42 2.78 4.21
C MET A 87 10.50 2.12 2.83
N LEU A 88 10.63 2.90 1.76
CA LEU A 88 10.76 2.39 0.39
C LEU A 88 12.03 1.55 0.24
N ARG A 89 13.14 1.98 0.84
CA ARG A 89 14.38 1.20 0.87
C ARG A 89 14.20 -0.13 1.59
N LYS A 90 13.58 -0.14 2.77
CA LYS A 90 13.29 -1.39 3.50
C LYS A 90 12.38 -2.32 2.71
N GLN A 91 11.36 -1.77 2.04
CA GLN A 91 10.48 -2.54 1.17
C GLN A 91 11.24 -3.14 -0.01
N ALA A 92 12.06 -2.34 -0.70
CA ALA A 92 12.88 -2.79 -1.83
C ALA A 92 13.86 -3.91 -1.42
N ILE A 93 14.50 -3.78 -0.26
CA ILE A 93 15.38 -4.83 0.30
C ILE A 93 14.57 -6.09 0.60
N ALA A 94 13.41 -5.97 1.25
CA ALA A 94 12.58 -7.11 1.59
C ALA A 94 12.06 -7.84 0.35
N THR A 95 11.59 -7.10 -0.66
CA THR A 95 11.13 -7.68 -1.93
C THR A 95 12.28 -8.33 -2.67
N HIS A 96 13.45 -7.68 -2.74
CA HIS A 96 14.65 -8.21 -3.36
C HIS A 96 15.06 -9.53 -2.69
N ASN A 97 15.20 -9.55 -1.37
CA ASN A 97 15.60 -10.74 -0.63
C ASN A 97 14.61 -11.90 -0.80
N ARG A 98 13.31 -11.60 -0.86
CA ARG A 98 12.28 -12.61 -1.13
C ARG A 98 12.42 -13.16 -2.55
N MET A 99 12.60 -12.28 -3.53
CA MET A 99 12.74 -12.68 -4.93
C MET A 99 14.02 -13.50 -5.16
N GLU A 100 15.13 -13.07 -4.59
CA GLU A 100 16.43 -13.74 -4.69
C GLU A 100 16.36 -15.18 -4.13
N LYS A 101 15.70 -15.37 -2.99
CA LYS A 101 15.46 -16.72 -2.41
C LYS A 101 14.64 -17.61 -3.35
N ILE A 102 13.62 -17.05 -3.99
CA ILE A 102 12.78 -17.80 -4.93
C ILE A 102 13.59 -18.16 -6.19
N LEU A 103 14.30 -17.19 -6.77
CA LEU A 103 15.09 -17.39 -7.99
C LEU A 103 16.23 -18.39 -7.78
N LYS A 104 16.95 -18.31 -6.65
CA LYS A 104 18.01 -19.27 -6.28
C LYS A 104 17.51 -20.71 -6.13
N ASN A 105 16.23 -20.90 -5.83
CA ASN A 105 15.64 -22.22 -5.64
C ASN A 105 14.71 -22.65 -6.80
N CYS A 106 14.56 -21.82 -7.83
CA CYS A 106 13.63 -22.09 -8.93
C CYS A 106 14.18 -23.16 -9.89
N TRP A 107 13.41 -24.21 -10.17
CA TRP A 107 13.81 -25.27 -11.11
C TRP A 107 13.71 -24.88 -12.59
N ARG A 108 13.19 -23.69 -12.89
CA ARG A 108 12.88 -23.24 -14.26
C ARG A 108 13.73 -22.04 -14.70
N CYS A 109 14.28 -21.29 -13.74
CA CYS A 109 15.15 -20.17 -14.07
C CYS A 109 16.52 -20.70 -14.49
N LEU A 110 16.97 -20.35 -15.69
CA LEU A 110 18.24 -20.83 -16.28
C LEU A 110 19.47 -20.54 -15.42
N ASP A 111 19.45 -19.41 -14.71
CA ASP A 111 20.52 -19.00 -13.81
C ASP A 111 20.46 -19.65 -12.43
N SER A 112 19.37 -20.37 -12.13
CA SER A 112 19.20 -20.99 -10.83
C SER A 112 20.14 -22.20 -10.67
N PRO A 113 20.83 -22.34 -9.54
CA PRO A 113 21.67 -23.51 -9.27
C PRO A 113 20.86 -24.80 -9.16
N LYS A 114 19.54 -24.71 -8.90
CA LYS A 114 18.67 -25.88 -8.80
C LYS A 114 18.13 -26.37 -10.15
N MET A 115 18.33 -25.62 -11.24
CA MET A 115 17.88 -26.05 -12.55
C MET A 115 18.85 -27.07 -13.16
N LEU A 116 18.31 -28.23 -13.56
CA LEU A 116 19.08 -29.29 -14.22
C LEU A 116 19.25 -28.96 -15.70
N LYS A 117 20.29 -28.18 -16.02
CA LYS A 117 20.56 -27.68 -17.39
C LYS A 117 20.67 -28.78 -18.45
N HIS A 118 21.16 -29.96 -18.06
CA HIS A 118 21.32 -31.10 -18.97
C HIS A 118 19.98 -31.76 -19.38
N LEU A 119 18.87 -31.45 -18.69
CA LEU A 119 17.54 -31.92 -19.06
C LEU A 119 16.83 -30.98 -20.06
N VAL A 120 17.46 -29.87 -20.45
CA VAL A 120 16.88 -28.92 -21.40
C VAL A 120 17.12 -29.42 -22.83
N ILE A 121 16.04 -29.77 -23.52
CA ILE A 121 16.10 -30.34 -24.89
C ILE A 121 16.05 -29.23 -25.96
N SER A 122 15.40 -28.11 -25.67
CA SER A 122 15.23 -26.99 -26.61
C SER A 122 15.16 -25.65 -25.88
N MET A 123 15.76 -24.61 -26.47
CA MET A 123 15.59 -23.22 -26.05
C MET A 123 15.21 -22.37 -27.26
N GLY A 124 14.14 -21.59 -27.12
CA GLY A 124 13.75 -20.53 -28.05
C GLY A 124 14.39 -19.18 -27.71
N VAL A 125 14.17 -18.18 -28.58
CA VAL A 125 14.84 -16.87 -28.53
C VAL A 125 14.45 -16.01 -27.31
N ARG A 126 13.26 -16.26 -26.72
CA ARG A 126 12.81 -15.65 -25.47
C ARG A 126 12.19 -16.74 -24.60
N CYS A 127 13.03 -17.38 -23.78
CA CYS A 127 12.63 -18.40 -22.80
C CYS A 127 13.05 -17.99 -21.40
#